data_AF-A0A177YDH2-F1
#
_entry.id   AF-A0A177YDH2-F1
#
_cell.length_a   1.000
_cell.length_b   1.000
_cell.length_c   1.000
_cell.angle_alpha   90.00
_cell.angle_beta   90.00
_cell.angle_gamma   90.00
#
_symmetry.space_group_name_H-M   'P 1'
#
loop_
_entity.id
_entity.type
_entity.pdbx_description
1 polymer ?
#
loop_
_entity_poly.entity_id
_entity_poly.type
_entity_poly.pdbx_seq_one_letter_code
_entity_poly.pdbx_strand_id
1 'polypeptide(L)'
;MKAVAAQNSRVKDPVYHVILSWPQSEKPTDDQAFDCALHAMDAVGMAEHQYVFAIHHDTDNVHLHMTVNRVHPDSYNAVYPDRDYFKLDYAMRELELRYGWTHDNGPYSVKDKKGSPEIAWSAPKPKFQGKQPTRAADMERHLDQESLHTYSRGEPRDAIATLLKKKSLTWQKLHAELARFGLGIKPKGRGMGIYSLEEQSLVPIKASDMHEALSKARLEKRLGDYEERKVTQELMALMSYEKFASPRRNPEDRQQRRTERANLRRALRARYEAYRTKFVYRRVDKEWVKQQFKRVRDDSRQQRLDIKLRIKNPKDRKAFYSILAFETLRAREELKTKISKMRADLKNDPSNKRLSYREWVEQEAATGDPGAISQLRGFTYGEKRAAKAEGANGFEFARDLDPKYQSIDGMLGVVRRNGTVIYRRAAGDPGFVDLGGQFNFPGQAVDSELITRALRAMPNTAPPGPLRITGSAEFKRSLIEALVDERYSGALADPELEKLLRELKAERDAQQRSRSGPRGG
;
A
#
# COMPACT_ATOMS: atom_id res chain seq x y z
N MET A 1 14.67 -28.32 -18.70
CA MET A 1 14.24 -28.54 -17.30
C MET A 1 13.65 -29.93 -17.04
N LYS A 2 12.51 -30.35 -17.63
CA LYS A 2 11.88 -31.66 -17.31
C LYS A 2 12.80 -32.89 -17.48
N ALA A 3 13.58 -32.94 -18.56
CA ALA A 3 14.50 -34.06 -18.82
C ALA A 3 15.61 -34.19 -17.76
N VAL A 4 16.14 -33.06 -17.26
CA VAL A 4 17.14 -33.04 -16.18
C VAL A 4 16.51 -33.39 -14.83
N ALA A 5 15.32 -32.85 -14.54
CA ALA A 5 14.60 -33.21 -13.31
C ALA A 5 14.32 -34.72 -13.22
N ALA A 6 14.04 -35.37 -14.35
CA ALA A 6 13.81 -36.81 -14.43
C ALA A 6 15.04 -37.66 -14.07
N GLN A 7 16.25 -37.10 -14.13
CA GLN A 7 17.48 -37.80 -13.73
C GLN A 7 17.57 -38.05 -12.22
N ASN A 8 16.72 -37.39 -11.41
CA ASN A 8 16.61 -37.65 -9.98
C ASN A 8 15.15 -37.89 -9.57
N SER A 9 14.67 -39.12 -9.80
CA SER A 9 13.29 -39.55 -9.53
C SER A 9 12.84 -39.46 -8.06
N ARG A 10 13.76 -39.25 -7.11
CA ARG A 10 13.44 -39.03 -5.69
C ARG A 10 12.88 -37.62 -5.44
N VAL A 11 13.14 -36.67 -6.33
CA VAL A 11 12.68 -35.29 -6.23
C VAL A 11 11.24 -35.19 -6.76
N LYS A 12 10.28 -35.08 -5.85
CA LYS A 12 8.85 -34.97 -6.20
C LYS A 12 8.46 -33.60 -6.75
N ASP A 13 9.11 -32.55 -6.25
CA ASP A 13 8.92 -31.17 -6.67
C ASP A 13 10.28 -30.58 -7.08
N PRO A 14 10.65 -30.66 -8.36
CA PRO A 14 11.94 -30.19 -8.85
C PRO A 14 11.95 -28.69 -9.09
N VAL A 15 10.84 -27.97 -8.90
CA VAL A 15 10.75 -26.55 -9.19
C VAL A 15 11.03 -25.75 -7.92
N TYR A 16 11.96 -24.81 -8.02
CA TYR A 16 12.14 -23.73 -7.05
C TYR A 16 11.61 -22.45 -7.67
N HIS A 17 10.64 -21.81 -7.03
CA HIS A 17 9.99 -20.60 -7.53
C HIS A 17 10.11 -19.48 -6.51
N VAL A 18 10.68 -18.36 -6.95
CA VAL A 18 10.87 -17.13 -6.17
C VAL A 18 10.40 -15.95 -7.01
N ILE A 19 9.92 -14.91 -6.36
CA ILE A 19 9.56 -13.65 -7.02
C ILE A 19 10.43 -12.56 -6.41
N LEU A 20 11.17 -11.85 -7.26
CA LEU A 20 11.81 -10.60 -6.91
C LEU A 20 10.85 -9.48 -7.31
N SER A 21 10.57 -8.54 -6.42
CA SER A 21 9.66 -7.43 -6.67
C SER A 21 10.33 -6.14 -6.27
N TRP A 22 10.19 -5.13 -7.13
CA TRP A 22 10.64 -3.78 -6.84
C TRP A 22 9.46 -2.92 -6.40
N PRO A 23 9.65 -1.97 -5.46
CA PRO A 23 8.64 -0.97 -5.14
C PRO A 23 8.17 -0.20 -6.38
N GLN A 24 6.95 0.32 -6.37
CA GLN A 24 6.37 1.04 -7.51
C GLN A 24 7.22 2.24 -8.00
N SER A 25 7.98 2.87 -7.08
CA SER A 25 8.91 3.96 -7.38
C SER A 25 10.16 3.50 -8.14
N GLU A 26 10.49 2.22 -8.10
CA GLU A 26 11.70 1.64 -8.67
C GLU A 26 11.37 0.84 -9.92
N LYS A 27 12.00 1.23 -11.02
CA LYS A 27 11.84 0.57 -12.33
C LYS A 27 13.20 0.07 -12.78
N PRO A 28 13.61 -1.14 -12.36
CA PRO A 28 14.85 -1.71 -12.87
C PRO A 28 14.76 -1.84 -14.39
N THR A 29 15.89 -1.68 -15.06
CA THR A 29 16.04 -2.13 -16.44
C THR A 29 16.01 -3.66 -16.50
N ASP A 30 15.74 -4.22 -17.67
CA ASP A 30 15.71 -5.68 -17.85
C ASP A 30 17.04 -6.32 -17.44
N ASP A 31 18.17 -5.69 -17.80
CA ASP A 31 19.51 -6.15 -17.44
C ASP A 31 19.73 -6.15 -15.91
N GLN A 32 19.29 -5.10 -15.22
CA GLN A 32 19.35 -5.04 -13.76
C GLN A 32 18.46 -6.11 -13.12
N ALA A 33 17.27 -6.35 -13.65
CA ALA A 33 16.36 -7.37 -13.15
C ALA A 33 16.96 -8.77 -13.31
N PHE A 34 17.59 -9.06 -14.45
CA PHE A 34 18.29 -10.32 -14.68
C PHE A 34 19.53 -10.48 -13.79
N ASP A 35 20.33 -9.43 -13.59
CA ASP A 35 21.46 -9.46 -12.65
C ASP A 35 20.98 -9.76 -11.22
N CYS A 36 19.89 -9.12 -10.78
CA CYS A 36 19.29 -9.39 -9.48
C CYS A 36 18.83 -10.84 -9.33
N ALA A 37 18.23 -11.42 -10.38
CA ALA A 37 17.79 -12.81 -10.39
C ALA A 37 18.97 -13.78 -10.33
N LEU A 38 20.05 -13.51 -11.05
CA LEU A 38 21.29 -14.30 -11.00
C LEU A 38 21.95 -14.22 -9.61
N HIS A 39 22.05 -13.02 -9.03
CA HIS A 39 22.60 -12.83 -7.68
C HIS A 39 21.75 -13.54 -6.61
N ALA A 40 20.43 -13.47 -6.71
CA ALA A 40 19.51 -14.17 -5.82
C ALA A 40 19.60 -15.71 -5.97
N MET A 41 19.78 -16.20 -7.20
CA MET A 41 19.95 -17.62 -7.50
C MET A 41 21.27 -18.17 -6.94
N ASP A 42 22.36 -17.40 -7.05
CA ASP A 42 23.65 -17.74 -6.46
C ASP A 42 23.60 -17.76 -4.93
N ALA A 43 22.94 -16.77 -4.32
CA ALA A 43 22.79 -16.69 -2.86
C ALA A 43 22.12 -17.94 -2.24
N VAL A 44 21.29 -18.65 -3.00
CA VAL A 44 20.65 -19.91 -2.56
C VAL A 44 21.41 -21.17 -3.00
N GLY A 45 22.59 -21.02 -3.62
CA GLY A 45 23.47 -22.11 -4.04
C GLY A 45 23.00 -22.80 -5.32
N MET A 46 22.38 -22.05 -6.24
CA MET A 46 21.82 -22.59 -7.49
C MET A 46 22.40 -21.91 -8.75
N ALA A 47 23.57 -21.26 -8.68
CA ALA A 47 24.17 -20.52 -9.79
C ALA A 47 24.28 -21.34 -11.10
N GLU A 48 24.58 -22.63 -11.00
CA GLU A 48 24.80 -23.53 -12.14
C GLU A 48 23.53 -24.35 -12.52
N HIS A 49 22.39 -24.04 -11.92
CA HIS A 49 21.14 -24.75 -12.19
C HIS A 49 20.42 -24.21 -13.43
N GLN A 50 19.60 -25.05 -14.05
CA GLN A 50 18.74 -24.60 -15.15
C GLN A 50 17.64 -23.66 -14.62
N TYR A 51 17.44 -22.51 -15.25
CA TYR A 51 16.44 -21.53 -14.83
C TYR A 51 15.64 -20.93 -16.00
N VAL A 52 14.52 -20.31 -15.66
CA VAL A 52 13.74 -19.40 -16.51
C VAL A 52 13.37 -18.19 -15.67
N PHE A 53 13.69 -17.01 -16.19
CA PHE A 53 13.30 -15.72 -15.62
C PHE A 53 12.25 -15.06 -16.50
N ALA A 54 11.22 -14.49 -15.90
CA ALA A 54 10.18 -13.72 -16.61
C ALA A 54 9.91 -12.42 -15.87
N ILE A 55 10.08 -11.29 -16.55
CA ILE A 55 9.82 -9.96 -16.02
C ILE A 55 8.39 -9.55 -16.38
N HIS A 56 7.66 -9.07 -15.39
CA HIS A 56 6.28 -8.65 -15.50
C HIS A 56 6.14 -7.16 -15.14
N HIS A 57 5.37 -6.44 -15.95
CA HIS A 57 5.03 -5.02 -15.77
C HIS A 57 3.50 -4.79 -15.76
N ASP A 58 2.74 -5.87 -15.60
CA ASP A 58 1.28 -5.91 -15.68
C ASP A 58 0.57 -5.62 -14.34
N THR A 59 1.36 -5.37 -13.29
CA THR A 59 0.88 -4.93 -11.96
C THR A 59 1.56 -3.63 -11.55
N ASP A 60 1.21 -3.09 -10.37
CA ASP A 60 1.77 -1.82 -9.87
C ASP A 60 3.28 -1.89 -9.62
N ASN A 61 3.81 -3.09 -9.35
CA ASN A 61 5.23 -3.33 -9.11
C ASN A 61 5.84 -4.13 -10.27
N VAL A 62 7.02 -3.70 -10.73
CA VAL A 62 7.85 -4.56 -11.59
C VAL A 62 8.25 -5.77 -10.75
N HIS A 63 8.09 -6.96 -11.30
CA HIS A 63 8.48 -8.18 -10.62
C HIS A 63 9.03 -9.20 -11.61
N LEU A 64 10.00 -9.99 -11.14
CA LEU A 64 10.62 -11.06 -11.89
C LEU A 64 10.27 -12.39 -11.23
N HIS A 65 9.66 -13.28 -12.00
CA HIS A 65 9.50 -14.68 -11.62
C HIS A 65 10.78 -15.45 -11.91
N MET A 66 11.42 -15.93 -10.85
CA MET A 66 12.58 -16.80 -10.91
C MET A 66 12.12 -18.25 -10.74
N THR A 67 12.25 -19.05 -11.78
CA THR A 67 11.96 -20.49 -11.74
C THR A 67 13.24 -21.26 -12.00
N VAL A 68 13.68 -22.07 -11.04
CA VAL A 68 14.94 -22.82 -11.09
C VAL A 68 14.65 -24.31 -10.93
N ASN A 69 15.33 -25.16 -11.70
CA ASN A 69 15.31 -26.60 -11.51
C ASN A 69 16.23 -26.95 -10.33
N ARG A 70 15.67 -27.49 -9.25
CA ARG A 70 16.42 -27.94 -8.08
C ARG A 70 17.43 -29.03 -8.41
N VAL A 71 17.25 -29.78 -9.49
CA VAL A 71 18.17 -30.82 -9.94
C VAL A 71 19.25 -30.19 -10.81
N HIS A 72 20.50 -30.29 -10.36
CA HIS A 72 21.68 -29.80 -11.08
C HIS A 72 21.84 -30.53 -12.43
N PRO A 73 22.15 -29.82 -13.54
CA PRO A 73 22.23 -30.44 -14.87
C PRO A 73 23.33 -31.50 -15.01
N ASP A 74 24.48 -31.33 -14.35
CA ASP A 74 25.60 -32.28 -14.46
C ASP A 74 25.63 -33.34 -13.34
N SER A 75 25.51 -32.91 -12.08
CA SER A 75 25.60 -33.84 -10.94
C SER A 75 24.31 -34.61 -10.64
N TYR A 76 23.18 -34.17 -11.20
CA TYR A 76 21.82 -34.67 -10.90
C TYR A 76 21.44 -34.64 -9.41
N ASN A 77 22.22 -33.95 -8.58
CA ASN A 77 21.89 -33.73 -7.18
C ASN A 77 20.84 -32.63 -7.04
N ALA A 78 20.00 -32.77 -6.02
CA ALA A 78 18.94 -31.81 -5.74
C ALA A 78 19.38 -30.83 -4.66
N VAL A 79 19.17 -29.53 -4.90
CA VAL A 79 19.40 -28.49 -3.90
C VAL A 79 18.08 -28.09 -3.23
N TYR A 80 18.07 -28.17 -1.90
CA TYR A 80 17.03 -27.63 -1.05
C TYR A 80 17.64 -26.55 -0.17
N PRO A 81 17.56 -25.27 -0.59
CA PRO A 81 18.26 -24.21 0.13
C PRO A 81 17.71 -24.09 1.55
N ASP A 82 18.57 -24.30 2.55
CA ASP A 82 18.20 -24.04 3.95
C ASP A 82 18.10 -22.54 4.17
N ARG A 83 17.08 -22.14 4.96
CA ARG A 83 16.85 -20.75 5.36
C ARG A 83 16.87 -19.75 4.19
N ASP A 84 16.37 -20.19 3.04
CA ASP A 84 16.37 -19.45 1.78
C ASP A 84 15.82 -18.03 1.90
N TYR A 85 14.75 -17.85 2.67
CA TYR A 85 14.18 -16.55 2.99
C TYR A 85 15.22 -15.55 3.54
N PHE A 86 16.09 -15.98 4.45
CA PHE A 86 17.10 -15.09 5.04
C PHE A 86 18.27 -14.85 4.07
N LYS A 87 18.63 -15.83 3.25
CA LYS A 87 19.68 -15.68 2.24
C LYS A 87 19.25 -14.71 1.14
N LEU A 88 18.02 -14.87 0.66
CA LEU A 88 17.41 -13.99 -0.34
C LEU A 88 17.23 -12.58 0.21
N ASP A 89 16.74 -12.42 1.45
CA ASP A 89 16.60 -11.10 2.08
C ASP A 89 17.95 -10.38 2.19
N TYR A 90 19.01 -11.08 2.62
CA TYR A 90 20.36 -10.52 2.65
C TYR A 90 20.83 -10.12 1.25
N ALA A 91 20.63 -10.98 0.25
CA ALA A 91 20.96 -10.70 -1.14
C ALA A 91 20.22 -9.47 -1.69
N MET A 92 18.97 -9.24 -1.27
CA MET A 92 18.24 -8.02 -1.66
C MET A 92 18.91 -6.78 -1.08
N ARG A 93 19.42 -6.81 0.16
CA ARG A 93 20.17 -5.68 0.74
C ARG A 93 21.46 -5.38 -0.02
N GLU A 94 22.16 -6.42 -0.47
CA GLU A 94 23.35 -6.25 -1.31
C GLU A 94 23.03 -5.59 -2.65
N LEU A 95 21.92 -6.00 -3.28
CA LEU A 95 21.46 -5.44 -4.55
C LEU A 95 20.97 -4.00 -4.39
N GLU A 96 20.27 -3.69 -3.31
CA GLU A 96 19.85 -2.32 -3.00
C GLU A 96 21.05 -1.38 -2.84
N LEU A 97 22.08 -1.82 -2.11
CA LEU A 97 23.33 -1.06 -1.98
C LEU A 97 24.06 -0.92 -3.32
N ARG A 98 24.08 -1.98 -4.13
CA ARG A 98 24.74 -2.00 -5.45
C ARG A 98 24.11 -0.99 -6.41
N TYR A 99 22.78 -0.91 -6.43
CA TYR A 99 22.03 -0.10 -7.39
C TYR A 99 21.52 1.24 -6.82
N GLY A 100 21.78 1.53 -5.55
CA GLY A 100 21.31 2.74 -4.88
C GLY A 100 19.79 2.78 -4.73
N TRP A 101 19.17 1.62 -4.51
CA TRP A 101 17.73 1.49 -4.32
C TRP A 101 17.32 1.65 -2.85
N THR A 102 16.02 1.86 -2.65
CA THR A 102 15.39 2.02 -1.34
C THR A 102 15.43 0.71 -0.57
N HIS A 103 15.73 0.79 0.71
CA HIS A 103 15.74 -0.37 1.59
C HIS A 103 14.33 -0.78 2.02
N ASP A 104 13.85 -1.94 1.59
CA ASP A 104 12.54 -2.45 2.01
C ASP A 104 12.58 -2.98 3.46
N ASN A 105 11.48 -3.48 4.01
CA ASN A 105 11.46 -4.11 5.32
C ASN A 105 11.84 -5.59 5.23
N GLY A 106 12.80 -6.02 6.04
CA GLY A 106 13.27 -7.41 6.06
C GLY A 106 13.91 -7.83 7.39
N PRO A 107 14.19 -9.13 7.57
CA PRO A 107 15.09 -9.65 8.59
C PRO A 107 16.42 -8.90 8.70
N TYR A 108 16.97 -8.47 7.56
CA TYR A 108 18.15 -7.63 7.45
C TYR A 108 17.80 -6.19 7.07
N SER A 109 18.60 -5.26 7.57
CA SER A 109 18.53 -3.82 7.30
C SER A 109 19.93 -3.30 7.07
N VAL A 110 20.08 -2.33 6.16
CA VAL A 110 21.30 -1.56 6.02
C VAL A 110 21.38 -0.57 7.18
N LYS A 111 22.51 -0.55 7.89
CA LYS A 111 22.80 0.39 8.98
C LYS A 111 24.08 1.14 8.66
N ASP A 112 24.05 2.46 8.80
CA ASP A 112 25.27 3.27 8.70
C ASP A 112 26.09 3.17 9.99
N LYS A 113 27.20 2.46 9.92
CA LYS A 113 28.22 2.46 10.98
C LYS A 113 29.50 3.09 10.44
N LYS A 114 29.94 4.17 11.10
CA LYS A 114 31.22 4.84 10.80
C LYS A 114 31.41 5.26 9.32
N GLY A 115 30.34 5.64 8.64
CA GLY A 115 30.39 6.14 7.27
C GLY A 115 30.43 5.06 6.18
N SER A 116 30.29 3.77 6.53
CA SER A 116 30.12 2.67 5.58
C SER A 116 28.80 1.92 5.84
N PRO A 117 28.00 1.63 4.80
CA PRO A 117 26.79 0.84 4.96
C PRO A 117 27.12 -0.61 5.34
N GLU A 118 26.53 -1.10 6.43
CA GLU A 118 26.69 -2.50 6.89
C GLU A 118 25.31 -3.18 6.91
N ILE A 119 25.21 -4.36 6.30
CA ILE A 119 23.99 -5.18 6.34
C ILE A 119 23.97 -5.95 7.67
N ALA A 120 23.01 -5.67 8.53
CA ALA A 120 22.87 -6.31 9.83
C ALA A 120 21.41 -6.67 10.12
N TRP A 121 21.19 -7.55 11.10
CA TRP A 121 19.84 -7.88 11.56
C TRP A 121 19.06 -6.64 11.99
N SER A 122 17.82 -6.54 11.52
CA SER A 122 16.91 -5.42 11.79
C SER A 122 16.54 -5.35 13.28
N ALA A 123 16.25 -6.49 13.91
CA ALA A 123 15.91 -6.59 15.32
C ALA A 123 17.13 -6.90 16.22
N PRO A 124 17.18 -6.42 17.48
CA PRO A 124 18.27 -6.71 18.42
C PRO A 124 18.41 -8.19 18.78
N LYS A 125 17.33 -8.97 18.66
CA LYS A 125 17.32 -10.43 18.79
C LYS A 125 16.58 -11.02 17.60
N PRO A 126 17.19 -11.93 16.82
CA PRO A 126 16.48 -12.61 15.74
C PRO A 126 15.32 -13.43 16.31
N LYS A 127 14.08 -13.04 16.00
CA LYS A 127 12.87 -13.77 16.39
C LYS A 127 12.74 -15.00 15.48
N PHE A 128 13.47 -16.08 15.80
CA PHE A 128 13.31 -17.38 15.13
C PHE A 128 11.99 -18.09 15.51
N GLN A 129 11.28 -17.59 16.51
CA GLN A 129 10.11 -18.27 17.08
C GLN A 129 8.79 -17.75 16.53
N GLY A 130 7.98 -18.69 16.04
CA GLY A 130 6.55 -18.51 15.92
C GLY A 130 6.07 -17.93 14.60
N LYS A 131 6.71 -18.26 13.48
CA LYS A 131 6.12 -18.03 12.16
C LYS A 131 4.80 -18.81 12.13
N GLN A 132 3.70 -18.09 12.00
CA GLN A 132 2.39 -18.69 11.78
C GLN A 132 2.51 -19.65 10.60
N PRO A 133 2.06 -20.91 10.71
CA PRO A 133 2.13 -21.86 9.62
C PRO A 133 1.52 -21.25 8.36
N THR A 134 2.16 -21.41 7.19
CA THR A 134 1.72 -20.77 5.93
C THR A 134 0.23 -21.03 5.66
N ARG A 135 -0.25 -22.25 5.88
CA ARG A 135 -1.68 -22.61 5.76
C ARG A 135 -2.61 -21.86 6.71
N ALA A 136 -2.16 -21.57 7.94
CA ALA A 136 -2.93 -20.78 8.90
C ALA A 136 -2.93 -19.28 8.51
N ALA A 137 -1.80 -18.77 8.01
CA ALA A 137 -1.70 -17.41 7.50
C ALA A 137 -2.54 -17.22 6.22
N ASP A 138 -2.55 -18.21 5.33
CA ASP A 138 -3.36 -18.21 4.11
C ASP A 138 -4.85 -18.34 4.44
N MET A 139 -5.23 -19.21 5.39
CA MET A 139 -6.61 -19.31 5.90
C MET A 139 -7.09 -17.95 6.45
N GLU A 140 -6.29 -17.30 7.28
CA GLU A 140 -6.64 -15.97 7.83
C GLU A 140 -6.76 -14.91 6.73
N ARG A 141 -5.85 -14.91 5.75
CA ARG A 141 -5.87 -13.96 4.62
C ARG A 141 -7.04 -14.17 3.65
N HIS A 142 -7.45 -15.43 3.43
CA HIS A 142 -8.45 -15.77 2.41
C HIS A 142 -9.87 -15.94 2.98
N LEU A 143 -10.01 -16.37 4.23
CA LEU A 143 -11.30 -16.70 4.84
C LEU A 143 -11.74 -15.70 5.92
N ASP A 144 -10.90 -14.73 6.31
CA ASP A 144 -11.15 -13.77 7.41
C ASP A 144 -11.60 -14.46 8.71
N GLN A 145 -11.17 -15.71 8.93
CA GLN A 145 -11.42 -16.48 10.15
C GLN A 145 -10.12 -16.60 10.94
N GLU A 146 -10.19 -16.34 12.24
CA GLU A 146 -9.05 -16.53 13.13
C GLU A 146 -8.67 -18.03 13.15
N SER A 147 -7.41 -18.34 12.85
CA SER A 147 -6.97 -19.74 12.92
C SER A 147 -6.86 -20.19 14.37
N LEU A 148 -7.04 -21.50 14.62
CA LEU A 148 -6.80 -22.10 15.94
C LEU A 148 -5.40 -21.75 16.49
N HIS A 149 -4.41 -21.53 15.60
CA HIS A 149 -3.07 -21.08 15.96
C HIS A 149 -3.02 -19.67 16.53
N THR A 150 -3.75 -18.72 15.94
CA THR A 150 -3.81 -17.33 16.41
C THR A 150 -4.64 -17.25 17.68
N TYR A 151 -5.82 -17.88 17.71
CA TYR A 151 -6.66 -17.94 18.90
C TYR A 151 -5.91 -18.50 20.11
N SER A 152 -5.27 -19.68 19.96
CA SER A 152 -4.54 -20.31 21.07
C SER A 152 -3.35 -19.48 21.57
N ARG A 153 -2.82 -18.55 20.75
CA ARG A 153 -1.70 -17.68 21.12
C ARG A 153 -2.12 -16.33 21.70
N GLY A 154 -3.41 -16.02 21.71
CA GLY A 154 -3.98 -14.84 22.36
C GLY A 154 -4.25 -15.11 23.84
N GLU A 155 -5.47 -14.80 24.29
CA GLU A 155 -5.91 -14.94 25.69
C GLU A 155 -5.63 -16.32 26.32
N PRO A 156 -5.85 -17.47 25.64
CA PRO A 156 -5.56 -18.77 26.23
C PRO A 156 -4.08 -18.93 26.60
N ARG A 157 -3.16 -18.34 25.82
CA ARG A 157 -1.72 -18.41 26.11
C ARG A 157 -1.37 -17.69 27.39
N ASP A 158 -1.95 -16.52 27.65
CA ASP A 158 -1.64 -15.71 28.82
C ASP A 158 -2.17 -16.35 30.11
N ALA A 159 -3.37 -16.93 30.05
CA ALA A 159 -3.95 -17.72 31.14
C ALA A 159 -3.06 -18.94 31.45
N ILE A 160 -2.64 -19.68 30.42
CA ILE A 160 -1.79 -20.86 30.58
C ILE A 160 -0.38 -20.48 31.06
N ALA A 161 0.20 -19.38 30.57
CA ALA A 161 1.49 -18.87 31.05
C ALA A 161 1.44 -18.53 32.55
N THR A 162 0.32 -17.97 33.02
CA THR A 162 0.09 -17.67 34.43
C THR A 162 -0.08 -18.96 35.26
N LEU A 163 -0.85 -19.92 34.76
CA LEU A 163 -1.03 -21.23 35.40
C LEU A 163 0.31 -21.97 35.52
N LEU A 164 1.13 -21.94 34.47
CA LEU A 164 2.45 -22.56 34.41
C LEU A 164 3.43 -21.95 35.43
N LYS A 165 3.19 -20.78 36.02
CA LYS A 165 4.04 -20.24 37.09
C LYS A 165 3.71 -20.83 38.47
N LYS A 166 2.54 -21.46 38.65
CA LYS A 166 2.10 -21.99 39.94
C LYS A 166 2.80 -23.32 40.27
N LYS A 167 3.29 -23.48 41.51
CA LYS A 167 3.98 -24.70 41.97
C LYS A 167 3.05 -25.93 42.09
N SER A 168 1.75 -25.72 42.35
CA SER A 168 0.75 -26.78 42.53
C SER A 168 0.06 -27.21 41.23
N LEU A 169 0.78 -27.14 40.09
CA LEU A 169 0.25 -27.53 38.79
C LEU A 169 0.13 -29.06 38.69
N THR A 170 -0.99 -29.53 38.15
CA THR A 170 -1.24 -30.94 37.84
C THR A 170 -1.81 -31.05 36.43
N TRP A 171 -1.78 -32.25 35.83
CA TRP A 171 -2.40 -32.51 34.53
C TRP A 171 -3.89 -32.10 34.51
N GLN A 172 -4.63 -32.42 35.56
CA GLN A 172 -6.06 -32.09 35.64
C GLN A 172 -6.32 -30.57 35.70
N LYS A 173 -5.46 -29.79 36.38
CA LYS A 173 -5.57 -28.32 36.39
C LYS A 173 -5.22 -27.72 35.03
N LEU A 174 -4.24 -28.29 34.32
CA LEU A 174 -3.90 -27.86 32.96
C LEU A 174 -5.05 -28.16 31.98
N HIS A 175 -5.65 -29.34 32.06
CA HIS A 175 -6.82 -29.72 31.27
C HIS A 175 -8.02 -28.81 31.56
N ALA A 176 -8.30 -28.53 32.84
CA ALA A 176 -9.40 -27.66 33.23
C ALA A 176 -9.22 -26.23 32.67
N GLU A 177 -8.02 -25.67 32.78
CA GLU A 177 -7.76 -24.31 32.29
C GLU A 177 -7.83 -24.22 30.76
N LEU A 178 -7.31 -25.20 30.03
CA LEU A 178 -7.47 -25.26 28.57
C LEU A 178 -8.95 -25.43 28.17
N ALA A 179 -9.70 -26.24 28.91
CA ALA A 179 -11.12 -26.49 28.62
C ALA A 179 -11.98 -25.23 28.77
N ARG A 180 -11.60 -24.26 29.62
CA ARG A 180 -12.27 -22.94 29.71
C ARG A 180 -12.25 -22.16 28.40
N PHE A 181 -11.26 -22.43 27.55
CA PHE A 181 -11.11 -21.83 26.22
C PHE A 181 -11.55 -22.79 25.10
N GLY A 182 -12.25 -23.87 25.42
CA GLY A 182 -12.62 -24.89 24.44
C GLY A 182 -11.43 -25.67 23.88
N LEU A 183 -10.28 -25.65 24.55
CA LEU A 183 -9.04 -26.30 24.09
C LEU A 183 -8.73 -27.57 24.90
N GLY A 184 -8.10 -28.53 24.24
CA GLY A 184 -7.60 -29.76 24.84
C GLY A 184 -6.14 -30.00 24.46
N ILE A 185 -5.38 -30.65 25.34
CA ILE A 185 -4.00 -31.05 25.09
C ILE A 185 -3.88 -32.57 25.11
N LYS A 186 -3.24 -33.17 24.10
CA LYS A 186 -2.94 -34.61 24.08
C LYS A 186 -1.63 -34.92 23.35
N PRO A 187 -1.00 -36.08 23.62
CA PRO A 187 0.18 -36.52 22.89
C PRO A 187 -0.10 -36.63 21.37
N LYS A 188 0.82 -36.11 20.55
CA LYS A 188 0.77 -36.21 19.08
C LYS A 188 2.17 -36.46 18.55
N GLY A 189 2.44 -37.69 18.10
CA GLY A 189 3.77 -38.11 17.65
C GLY A 189 4.82 -37.94 18.75
N ARG A 190 5.92 -37.23 18.45
CA ARG A 190 7.02 -36.96 19.41
C ARG A 190 6.74 -35.80 20.39
N GLY A 191 5.59 -35.14 20.31
CA GLY A 191 5.27 -33.94 21.12
C GLY A 191 3.84 -33.93 21.66
N MET A 192 3.39 -32.73 22.05
CA MET A 192 2.00 -32.46 22.45
C MET A 192 1.30 -31.63 21.38
N GLY A 193 0.02 -31.88 21.16
CA GLY A 193 -0.86 -31.06 20.32
C GLY A 193 -1.95 -30.38 21.13
N ILE A 194 -2.34 -29.17 20.72
CA ILE A 194 -3.54 -28.48 21.20
C ILE A 194 -4.64 -28.62 20.15
N TYR A 195 -5.83 -28.99 20.61
CA TYR A 195 -6.99 -29.34 19.81
C TYR A 195 -8.17 -28.49 20.26
N SER A 196 -9.10 -28.20 19.35
CA SER A 196 -10.43 -27.74 19.74
C SER A 196 -11.20 -28.92 20.33
N LEU A 197 -11.83 -28.73 21.49
CA LEU A 197 -12.75 -29.69 22.10
C LEU A 197 -14.12 -29.68 21.40
N GLU A 198 -14.45 -28.59 20.71
CA GLU A 198 -15.73 -28.41 20.04
C GLU A 198 -15.71 -28.89 18.59
N GLU A 199 -14.61 -28.62 17.88
CA GLU A 199 -14.48 -28.93 16.46
C GLU A 199 -13.26 -29.82 16.20
N GLN A 200 -13.50 -31.14 16.19
CA GLN A 200 -12.45 -32.14 16.04
C GLN A 200 -11.85 -32.18 14.62
N SER A 201 -12.50 -31.56 13.62
CA SER A 201 -12.01 -31.40 12.25
C SER A 201 -10.89 -30.38 12.09
N LEU A 202 -10.70 -29.48 13.07
CA LEU A 202 -9.65 -28.46 13.00
C LEU A 202 -8.25 -29.08 13.10
N VAL A 203 -7.31 -28.56 12.30
CA VAL A 203 -5.93 -29.01 12.33
C VAL A 203 -5.30 -28.63 13.68
N PRO A 204 -4.79 -29.61 14.46
CA PRO A 204 -4.22 -29.34 15.77
C PRO A 204 -2.93 -28.55 15.66
N ILE A 205 -2.71 -27.63 16.60
CA ILE A 205 -1.45 -26.88 16.68
C ILE A 205 -0.46 -27.63 17.57
N LYS A 206 0.84 -27.46 17.34
CA LYS A 206 1.86 -28.00 18.23
C LYS A 206 1.82 -27.22 19.54
N ALA A 207 1.76 -27.89 20.69
CA ALA A 207 1.57 -27.21 21.97
C ALA A 207 2.73 -26.26 22.32
N SER A 208 3.97 -26.61 21.93
CA SER A 208 5.12 -25.72 22.09
C SER A 208 5.00 -24.42 21.29
N ASP A 209 4.17 -24.41 20.23
CA ASP A 209 3.92 -23.19 19.48
C ASP A 209 3.00 -22.28 20.28
N MET A 210 1.97 -22.80 20.98
CA MET A 210 1.18 -21.99 21.92
C MET A 210 2.06 -21.41 23.05
N HIS A 211 2.80 -22.27 23.76
CA HIS A 211 3.73 -21.84 24.80
C HIS A 211 4.85 -22.87 24.97
N GLU A 212 6.10 -22.40 25.04
CA GLU A 212 7.29 -23.27 25.01
C GLU A 212 7.35 -24.31 26.14
N ALA A 213 6.76 -24.01 27.30
CA ALA A 213 6.70 -24.91 28.44
C ALA A 213 5.69 -26.06 28.26
N LEU A 214 4.84 -26.01 27.22
CA LEU A 214 3.90 -27.07 26.87
C LEU A 214 4.52 -28.17 25.99
N SER A 215 5.84 -28.15 25.78
CA SER A 215 6.52 -29.27 25.12
C SER A 215 6.42 -30.54 25.98
N LYS A 216 6.25 -31.70 25.34
CA LYS A 216 6.11 -33.01 26.00
C LYS A 216 7.17 -33.25 27.09
N ALA A 217 8.45 -33.13 26.74
CA ALA A 217 9.56 -33.34 27.67
C ALA A 217 9.54 -32.40 28.90
N ARG A 218 9.15 -31.13 28.73
CA ARG A 218 9.07 -30.17 29.85
C ARG A 218 7.85 -30.43 30.74
N LEU A 219 6.72 -30.83 30.16
CA LEU A 219 5.52 -31.18 30.92
C LEU A 219 5.72 -32.48 31.68
N GLU A 220 6.24 -33.54 31.06
CA GLU A 220 6.49 -34.82 31.71
C GLU A 220 7.51 -34.70 32.84
N LYS A 221 8.59 -33.94 32.63
CA LYS A 221 9.57 -33.65 33.70
C LYS A 221 8.95 -32.97 34.92
N ARG A 222 7.88 -32.19 34.73
CA ARG A 222 7.27 -31.38 35.79
C ARG A 222 6.04 -32.02 36.43
N LEU A 223 5.22 -32.70 35.63
CA LEU A 223 3.91 -33.22 36.02
C LEU A 223 3.88 -34.75 36.09
N GLY A 224 4.95 -35.43 35.69
CA GLY A 224 4.97 -36.87 35.50
C GLY A 224 4.33 -37.28 34.17
N ASP A 225 4.11 -38.59 34.01
CA ASP A 225 3.51 -39.17 32.81
C ASP A 225 2.18 -38.51 32.47
N TYR A 226 1.88 -38.42 31.17
CA TYR A 226 0.64 -37.81 30.71
C TYR A 226 -0.59 -38.50 31.31
N GLU A 227 -1.43 -37.73 31.99
CA GLU A 227 -2.75 -38.17 32.41
C GLU A 227 -3.84 -37.65 31.47
N GLU A 228 -4.74 -38.55 31.04
CA GLU A 228 -5.94 -38.16 30.31
C GLU A 228 -6.87 -37.29 31.18
N ARG A 229 -7.63 -36.40 30.53
CA ARG A 229 -8.60 -35.54 31.21
C ARG A 229 -9.64 -36.38 31.95
N LYS A 230 -9.79 -36.18 33.27
CA LYS A 230 -10.90 -36.74 34.05
C LYS A 230 -12.12 -35.83 33.87
N VAL A 231 -13.19 -36.37 33.29
CA VAL A 231 -14.45 -35.63 33.09
C VAL A 231 -15.17 -35.54 34.43
N THR A 232 -15.13 -34.38 35.09
CA THR A 232 -15.94 -34.11 36.29
C THR A 232 -17.28 -33.50 35.92
N GLN A 233 -18.34 -33.87 36.63
CA GLN A 233 -19.71 -33.32 36.47
C GLN A 233 -19.77 -31.78 36.59
N GLU A 234 -18.88 -31.19 37.39
CA GLU A 234 -18.75 -29.73 37.55
C GLU A 234 -18.30 -29.01 36.26
N LEU A 235 -17.55 -29.69 35.38
CA LEU A 235 -17.09 -29.14 34.11
C LEU A 235 -18.17 -29.24 33.01
N MET A 236 -19.09 -30.21 33.09
CA MET A 236 -20.29 -30.26 32.23
C MET A 236 -21.25 -29.09 32.53
N ALA A 237 -21.28 -28.61 33.77
CA ALA A 237 -22.09 -27.44 34.17
C ALA A 237 -21.46 -26.09 33.81
N LEU A 238 -20.12 -25.99 33.74
CA LEU A 238 -19.42 -24.81 33.21
C LEU A 238 -19.48 -24.71 31.67
N MET A 239 -19.90 -25.78 30.99
CA MET A 239 -20.08 -25.83 29.53
C MET A 239 -21.45 -25.30 29.06
N SER A 240 -22.30 -24.79 29.97
CA SER A 240 -23.56 -24.14 29.60
C SER A 240 -23.51 -22.64 29.85
N TYR A 241 -22.91 -21.88 28.94
CA TYR A 241 -23.36 -20.50 28.67
C TYR A 241 -22.89 -19.98 27.30
N GLU A 242 -23.89 -19.60 26.50
CA GLU A 242 -23.94 -18.90 25.21
C GLU A 242 -22.80 -19.04 24.18
N LYS A 243 -22.94 -20.08 23.35
CA LYS A 243 -22.25 -20.31 22.06
C LYS A 243 -22.50 -19.21 20.98
N PHE A 244 -23.29 -18.19 21.29
CA PHE A 244 -23.56 -17.04 20.43
C PHE A 244 -23.35 -15.73 21.18
N ALA A 245 -22.12 -15.45 21.62
CA ALA A 245 -21.70 -14.06 21.57
C ALA A 245 -21.74 -13.66 20.09
N SER A 246 -22.84 -13.03 19.68
CA SER A 246 -23.07 -12.59 18.31
C SER A 246 -21.77 -11.97 17.77
N PRO A 247 -21.27 -12.40 16.60
CA PRO A 247 -20.13 -11.71 16.00
C PRO A 247 -20.48 -10.22 15.99
N ARG A 248 -19.52 -9.36 16.36
CA ARG A 248 -19.74 -7.89 16.45
C ARG A 248 -20.49 -7.32 15.22
N ARG A 249 -20.47 -8.02 14.08
CA ARG A 249 -21.40 -7.90 12.93
C ARG A 249 -21.69 -9.27 12.29
N ASN A 250 -22.92 -9.49 11.79
CA ASN A 250 -23.38 -10.73 11.12
C ASN A 250 -22.53 -11.08 9.86
N PRO A 251 -21.95 -12.30 9.76
CA PRO A 251 -21.17 -12.77 8.62
C PRO A 251 -21.95 -12.84 7.29
N GLU A 252 -23.24 -13.18 7.34
CA GLU A 252 -24.10 -13.27 6.15
C GLU A 252 -24.33 -11.87 5.56
N ASP A 253 -24.65 -10.89 6.40
CA ASP A 253 -24.77 -9.48 5.99
C ASP A 253 -23.45 -8.97 5.38
N ARG A 254 -22.29 -9.44 5.86
CA ARG A 254 -20.99 -9.05 5.31
C ARG A 254 -20.76 -9.65 3.93
N GLN A 255 -21.11 -10.92 3.74
CA GLN A 255 -20.99 -11.58 2.45
C GLN A 255 -21.97 -10.99 1.42
N GLN A 256 -23.21 -10.72 1.83
CA GLN A 256 -24.21 -10.02 1.02
C GLN A 256 -23.72 -8.62 0.62
N ARG A 257 -23.20 -7.82 1.55
CA ARG A 257 -22.61 -6.52 1.22
C ARG A 257 -21.37 -6.63 0.32
N ARG A 258 -20.61 -7.73 0.38
CA ARG A 258 -19.47 -7.98 -0.54
C ARG A 258 -19.96 -8.28 -1.95
N THR A 259 -20.94 -9.17 -2.10
CA THR A 259 -21.52 -9.51 -3.40
C THR A 259 -22.26 -8.33 -4.01
N GLU A 260 -23.05 -7.59 -3.23
CA GLU A 260 -23.70 -6.35 -3.65
C GLU A 260 -22.69 -5.32 -4.16
N ARG A 261 -21.60 -5.07 -3.41
CA ARG A 261 -20.54 -4.14 -3.86
C ARG A 261 -19.84 -4.64 -5.12
N ALA A 262 -19.60 -5.95 -5.26
CA ALA A 262 -18.99 -6.52 -6.46
C ALA A 262 -19.92 -6.35 -7.68
N ASN A 263 -21.21 -6.58 -7.51
CA ASN A 263 -22.22 -6.40 -8.55
C ASN A 263 -22.36 -4.92 -8.95
N LEU A 264 -22.40 -4.01 -7.98
CA LEU A 264 -22.43 -2.55 -8.23
C LEU A 264 -21.19 -2.08 -9.00
N ARG A 265 -19.99 -2.59 -8.65
CA ARG A 265 -18.75 -2.29 -9.37
C ARG A 265 -18.75 -2.84 -10.79
N ARG A 266 -19.26 -4.06 -10.99
CA ARG A 266 -19.40 -4.67 -12.32
C ARG A 266 -20.36 -3.85 -13.19
N ALA A 267 -21.52 -3.47 -12.66
CA ALA A 267 -22.49 -2.64 -13.36
C ALA A 267 -21.94 -1.24 -13.70
N LEU A 268 -21.20 -0.63 -12.78
CA LEU A 268 -20.49 0.64 -13.02
C LEU A 268 -19.46 0.52 -14.15
N ARG A 269 -18.69 -0.57 -14.16
CA ARG A 269 -17.68 -0.83 -15.21
C ARG A 269 -18.35 -0.98 -16.58
N ALA A 270 -19.45 -1.73 -16.65
CA ALA A 270 -20.22 -1.92 -17.88
C ALA A 270 -20.80 -0.58 -18.41
N ARG A 271 -21.30 0.29 -17.52
CA ARG A 271 -21.74 1.64 -17.90
C ARG A 271 -20.60 2.52 -18.42
N TYR A 272 -19.42 2.45 -17.81
CA TYR A 272 -18.26 3.16 -18.31
C TYR A 272 -17.84 2.67 -19.71
N GLU A 273 -17.87 1.36 -19.94
CA GLU A 273 -17.62 0.80 -21.26
C GLU A 273 -18.65 1.26 -22.29
N ALA A 274 -19.93 1.29 -21.94
CA ALA A 274 -20.98 1.84 -22.81
C ALA A 274 -20.75 3.32 -23.12
N TYR A 275 -20.37 4.14 -22.13
CA TYR A 275 -19.96 5.53 -22.33
C TYR A 275 -18.78 5.64 -23.31
N ARG A 276 -17.73 4.83 -23.09
CA ARG A 276 -16.52 4.84 -23.95
C ARG A 276 -16.83 4.47 -25.40
N THR A 277 -17.73 3.52 -25.62
CA THR A 277 -18.12 3.05 -26.96
C THR A 277 -19.00 4.08 -27.67
N LYS A 278 -19.90 4.75 -26.94
CA LYS A 278 -20.76 5.81 -27.49
C LYS A 278 -20.03 7.13 -27.74
N PHE A 279 -18.91 7.38 -27.05
CA PHE A 279 -18.19 8.65 -27.19
C PHE A 279 -17.48 8.75 -28.54
N VAL A 280 -17.88 9.72 -29.36
CA VAL A 280 -17.28 10.00 -30.67
C VAL A 280 -16.56 11.34 -30.63
N TYR A 281 -15.28 11.34 -31.01
CA TYR A 281 -14.51 12.57 -31.13
C TYR A 281 -15.02 13.42 -32.30
N ARG A 282 -15.32 14.69 -32.03
CA ARG A 282 -15.51 15.71 -33.06
C ARG A 282 -14.17 15.98 -33.75
N ARG A 283 -14.20 15.99 -35.08
CA ARG A 283 -13.04 16.19 -35.94
C ARG A 283 -13.41 17.18 -37.03
N VAL A 284 -12.42 17.91 -37.54
CA VAL A 284 -12.61 18.74 -38.73
C VAL A 284 -13.01 17.83 -39.90
N ASP A 285 -14.09 18.19 -40.58
CA ASP A 285 -14.60 17.42 -41.72
C ASP A 285 -13.53 17.30 -42.83
N LYS A 286 -13.26 16.05 -43.22
CA LYS A 286 -12.26 15.74 -44.26
C LYS A 286 -12.72 16.21 -45.63
N GLU A 287 -14.01 16.14 -45.93
CA GLU A 287 -14.55 16.55 -47.23
C GLU A 287 -14.50 18.07 -47.38
N TRP A 288 -14.89 18.81 -46.33
CA TRP A 288 -14.67 20.25 -46.28
C TRP A 288 -13.20 20.64 -46.52
N VAL A 289 -12.25 19.98 -45.85
CA VAL A 289 -10.80 20.25 -46.05
C VAL A 289 -10.38 20.01 -47.50
N LYS A 290 -10.79 18.89 -48.12
CA LYS A 290 -10.51 18.60 -49.54
C LYS A 290 -11.08 19.69 -50.45
N GLN A 291 -12.32 20.13 -50.20
CA GLN A 291 -12.98 21.17 -50.97
C GLN A 291 -12.24 22.50 -50.88
N GLN A 292 -11.73 22.89 -49.70
CA GLN A 292 -10.96 24.13 -49.56
C GLN A 292 -9.66 24.13 -50.35
N PHE A 293 -8.88 23.03 -50.31
CA PHE A 293 -7.66 22.92 -51.13
C PHE A 293 -7.97 22.87 -52.63
N LYS A 294 -9.09 22.25 -53.01
CA LYS A 294 -9.56 22.23 -54.41
C LYS A 294 -9.86 23.64 -54.90
N ARG A 295 -10.54 24.48 -54.10
CA ARG A 295 -10.81 25.89 -54.45
C ARG A 295 -9.52 26.66 -54.73
N VAL A 296 -8.54 26.63 -53.82
CA VAL A 296 -7.24 27.31 -54.01
C VAL A 296 -6.54 26.87 -55.30
N ARG A 297 -6.61 25.58 -55.64
CA ARG A 297 -6.04 25.05 -56.89
C ARG A 297 -6.80 25.54 -58.12
N ASP A 298 -8.13 25.49 -58.07
CA ASP A 298 -8.98 25.84 -59.19
C ASP A 298 -8.92 27.37 -59.47
N ASP A 299 -8.85 28.20 -58.41
CA ASP A 299 -8.64 29.65 -58.49
C ASP A 299 -7.29 29.99 -59.14
N SER A 300 -6.20 29.34 -58.69
CA SER A 300 -4.86 29.49 -59.29
C SER A 300 -4.84 29.09 -60.76
N ARG A 301 -5.59 28.04 -61.14
CA ARG A 301 -5.74 27.61 -62.55
C ARG A 301 -6.45 28.68 -63.38
N GLN A 302 -7.51 29.29 -62.85
CA GLN A 302 -8.23 30.37 -63.53
C GLN A 302 -7.36 31.62 -63.70
N GLN A 303 -6.67 32.07 -62.65
CA GLN A 303 -5.75 33.21 -62.72
C GLN A 303 -4.61 32.99 -63.71
N ARG A 304 -4.09 31.76 -63.80
CA ARG A 304 -3.06 31.40 -64.78
C ARG A 304 -3.56 31.52 -66.23
N LEU A 305 -4.83 31.19 -66.48
CA LEU A 305 -5.48 31.37 -67.78
C LEU A 305 -5.68 32.86 -68.10
N ASP A 306 -6.12 33.67 -67.14
CA ASP A 306 -6.26 35.12 -67.31
C ASP A 306 -4.91 35.79 -67.65
N ILE A 307 -3.84 35.47 -66.90
CA ILE A 307 -2.48 35.96 -67.18
C ILE A 307 -2.04 35.57 -68.60
N LYS A 308 -2.37 34.35 -69.06
CA LYS A 308 -2.04 33.89 -70.42
C LYS A 308 -2.74 34.72 -71.49
N LEU A 309 -3.98 35.13 -71.24
CA LEU A 309 -4.81 35.93 -72.16
C LEU A 309 -4.40 37.41 -72.18
N ARG A 310 -4.15 38.01 -71.00
CA ARG A 310 -3.83 39.44 -70.87
C ARG A 310 -2.39 39.79 -71.22
N ILE A 311 -1.43 38.92 -70.90
CA ILE A 311 0.00 39.24 -71.01
C ILE A 311 0.60 38.49 -72.20
N LYS A 312 0.88 39.23 -73.28
CA LYS A 312 1.43 38.67 -74.53
C LYS A 312 2.93 38.41 -74.50
N ASN A 313 3.71 39.26 -73.81
CA ASN A 313 5.16 39.12 -73.70
C ASN A 313 5.55 37.87 -72.86
N PRO A 314 6.37 36.94 -73.39
CA PRO A 314 6.79 35.74 -72.67
C PRO A 314 7.55 35.99 -71.36
N LYS A 315 8.41 37.02 -71.30
CA LYS A 315 9.22 37.32 -70.10
C LYS A 315 8.34 37.82 -68.95
N ASP A 316 7.43 38.74 -69.26
CA ASP A 316 6.49 39.27 -68.28
C ASP A 316 5.55 38.17 -67.79
N ARG A 317 5.02 37.34 -68.70
CA ARG A 317 4.17 36.20 -68.34
C ARG A 317 4.86 35.24 -67.37
N LYS A 318 6.17 34.99 -67.55
CA LYS A 318 6.96 34.18 -66.62
C LYS A 318 7.04 34.82 -65.24
N ALA A 319 7.26 36.14 -65.16
CA ALA A 319 7.29 36.87 -63.89
C ALA A 319 5.93 36.80 -63.16
N PHE A 320 4.82 37.03 -63.87
CA PHE A 320 3.48 36.92 -63.28
C PHE A 320 3.14 35.49 -62.82
N TYR A 321 3.61 34.45 -63.52
CA TYR A 321 3.47 33.06 -63.04
C TYR A 321 4.25 32.80 -61.76
N SER A 322 5.44 33.38 -61.60
CA SER A 322 6.21 33.28 -60.35
C SER A 322 5.48 33.96 -59.18
N ILE A 323 4.88 35.14 -59.41
CA ILE A 323 4.06 35.84 -58.41
C ILE A 323 2.83 34.99 -58.04
N LEU A 324 2.08 34.50 -59.02
CA LEU A 324 0.92 33.64 -58.78
C LEU A 324 1.29 32.36 -58.03
N ALA A 325 2.43 31.75 -58.34
CA ALA A 325 2.93 30.57 -57.62
C ALA A 325 3.20 30.90 -56.14
N PHE A 326 3.82 32.05 -55.86
CA PHE A 326 4.04 32.53 -54.50
C PHE A 326 2.72 32.80 -53.75
N GLU A 327 1.77 33.50 -54.38
CA GLU A 327 0.44 33.77 -53.81
C GLU A 327 -0.34 32.48 -53.53
N THR A 328 -0.29 31.51 -54.44
CA THR A 328 -0.92 30.20 -54.27
C THR A 328 -0.28 29.43 -53.10
N LEU A 329 1.05 29.50 -52.94
CA LEU A 329 1.74 28.90 -51.80
C LEU A 329 1.32 29.56 -50.49
N ARG A 330 1.27 30.90 -50.46
CA ARG A 330 0.80 31.67 -49.29
C ARG A 330 -0.63 31.29 -48.91
N ALA A 331 -1.57 31.26 -49.85
CA ALA A 331 -2.95 30.86 -49.61
C ALA A 331 -3.07 29.42 -49.08
N ARG A 332 -2.21 28.50 -49.55
CA ARG A 332 -2.15 27.13 -49.02
C ARG A 332 -1.63 27.09 -47.59
N GLU A 333 -0.62 27.88 -47.23
CA GLU A 333 -0.10 27.95 -45.86
C GLU A 333 -1.10 28.61 -44.89
N GLU A 334 -1.79 29.66 -45.31
CA GLU A 334 -2.87 30.27 -44.53
C GLU A 334 -4.01 29.27 -44.27
N LEU A 335 -4.41 28.49 -45.29
CA LEU A 335 -5.41 27.44 -45.13
C LEU A 335 -4.95 26.32 -44.19
N LYS A 336 -3.69 25.86 -44.30
CA LYS A 336 -3.10 24.90 -43.35
C LYS A 336 -3.12 25.43 -41.93
N THR A 337 -2.76 26.70 -41.74
CA THR A 337 -2.76 27.37 -40.43
C THR A 337 -4.17 27.43 -39.85
N LYS A 338 -5.17 27.78 -40.66
CA LYS A 338 -6.59 27.77 -40.26
C LYS A 338 -7.08 26.39 -39.85
N ILE A 339 -6.76 25.35 -40.63
CA ILE A 339 -7.11 23.96 -40.29
C ILE A 339 -6.40 23.51 -39.00
N SER A 340 -5.13 23.90 -38.83
CA SER A 340 -4.38 23.61 -37.61
C SER A 340 -5.04 24.23 -36.39
N LYS A 341 -5.44 25.51 -36.48
CA LYS A 341 -6.19 26.21 -35.42
C LYS A 341 -7.51 25.50 -35.10
N MET A 342 -8.32 25.15 -36.10
CA MET A 342 -9.57 24.41 -35.89
C MET A 342 -9.35 23.05 -35.20
N ARG A 343 -8.27 22.35 -35.54
CA ARG A 343 -7.89 21.10 -34.86
C ARG A 343 -7.44 21.33 -33.43
N ALA A 344 -6.69 22.41 -33.17
CA ALA A 344 -6.26 22.79 -31.84
C ALA A 344 -7.45 23.18 -30.96
N ASP A 345 -8.40 23.94 -31.49
CA ASP A 345 -9.64 24.33 -30.80
C ASP A 345 -10.45 23.08 -30.41
N LEU A 346 -10.65 22.14 -31.35
CA LEU A 346 -11.31 20.86 -31.06
C LEU A 346 -10.54 19.99 -30.06
N LYS A 347 -9.20 20.06 -30.03
CA LYS A 347 -8.38 19.31 -29.07
C LYS A 347 -8.49 19.90 -27.66
N ASN A 348 -8.57 21.22 -27.57
CA ASN A 348 -8.60 21.95 -26.30
C ASN A 348 -10.02 22.05 -25.71
N ASP A 349 -11.07 21.78 -26.50
CA ASP A 349 -12.45 21.72 -26.02
C ASP A 349 -12.64 20.57 -25.01
N PRO A 350 -12.95 20.86 -23.73
CA PRO A 350 -13.15 19.85 -22.70
C PRO A 350 -14.24 18.83 -23.05
N SER A 351 -15.26 19.26 -23.79
CA SER A 351 -16.37 18.37 -24.19
C SER A 351 -16.00 17.42 -25.33
N ASN A 352 -14.90 17.66 -26.03
CA ASN A 352 -14.35 16.74 -27.02
C ASN A 352 -13.30 15.78 -26.42
N LYS A 353 -12.97 15.94 -25.14
CA LYS A 353 -12.07 15.05 -24.41
C LYS A 353 -12.91 13.95 -23.73
N ARG A 354 -12.59 12.70 -24.02
CA ARG A 354 -13.19 11.57 -23.31
C ARG A 354 -12.72 11.55 -21.86
N LEU A 355 -13.65 11.40 -20.93
CA LEU A 355 -13.34 11.30 -19.50
C LEU A 355 -12.57 10.01 -19.21
N SER A 356 -11.54 10.14 -18.37
CA SER A 356 -10.89 8.97 -17.75
C SER A 356 -11.88 8.22 -16.87
N TYR A 357 -11.55 6.96 -16.53
CA TYR A 357 -12.42 6.17 -15.66
C TYR A 357 -12.66 6.87 -14.32
N ARG A 358 -11.63 7.53 -13.77
CA ARG A 358 -11.72 8.27 -12.51
C ARG A 358 -12.62 9.49 -12.64
N GLU A 359 -12.38 10.37 -13.62
CA GLU A 359 -13.20 11.57 -13.84
C GLU A 359 -14.68 11.22 -14.12
N TRP A 360 -14.93 10.15 -14.89
CA TRP A 360 -16.28 9.66 -15.17
C TRP A 360 -16.97 9.10 -13.91
N VAL A 361 -16.25 8.31 -13.11
CA VAL A 361 -16.76 7.82 -11.81
C VAL A 361 -17.01 8.97 -10.83
N GLU A 362 -16.22 10.03 -10.85
CA GLU A 362 -16.45 11.24 -10.04
C GLU A 362 -17.75 11.98 -10.44
N GLN A 363 -18.07 12.01 -11.74
CA GLN A 363 -19.33 12.56 -12.24
C GLN A 363 -20.52 11.66 -11.88
N GLU A 364 -20.44 10.35 -12.06
CA GLU A 364 -21.52 9.41 -11.67
C GLU A 364 -21.73 9.38 -10.15
N ALA A 365 -20.68 9.56 -9.36
CA ALA A 365 -20.85 9.72 -7.91
C ALA A 365 -21.52 11.05 -7.54
N ALA A 366 -21.36 12.10 -8.38
CA ALA A 366 -22.04 13.38 -8.20
C ALA A 366 -23.56 13.25 -8.28
N THR A 367 -24.02 12.36 -9.15
CA THR A 367 -25.44 12.11 -9.39
C THR A 367 -26.04 11.15 -8.35
N GLY A 368 -25.24 10.71 -7.37
CA GLY A 368 -25.68 9.84 -6.28
C GLY A 368 -25.53 8.35 -6.58
N ASP A 369 -24.79 7.95 -7.62
CA ASP A 369 -24.67 6.53 -7.96
C ASP A 369 -23.93 5.72 -6.86
N PRO A 370 -24.57 4.71 -6.26
CA PRO A 370 -23.99 3.97 -5.15
C PRO A 370 -22.77 3.13 -5.55
N GLY A 371 -22.70 2.65 -6.80
CA GLY A 371 -21.55 1.93 -7.33
C GLY A 371 -20.34 2.85 -7.51
N ALA A 372 -20.56 4.05 -8.06
CA ALA A 372 -19.53 5.06 -8.25
C ALA A 372 -18.98 5.58 -6.92
N ILE A 373 -19.86 5.86 -5.95
CA ILE A 373 -19.48 6.27 -4.60
C ILE A 373 -18.62 5.18 -3.93
N SER A 374 -19.02 3.90 -4.06
CA SER A 374 -18.25 2.76 -3.55
C SER A 374 -16.88 2.61 -4.21
N GLN A 375 -16.79 2.87 -5.52
CA GLN A 375 -15.55 2.81 -6.28
C GLN A 375 -14.59 3.96 -5.91
N LEU A 376 -15.10 5.19 -5.74
CA LEU A 376 -14.29 6.33 -5.27
C LEU A 376 -13.68 6.08 -3.90
N ARG A 377 -14.46 5.53 -2.96
CA ARG A 377 -13.93 5.11 -1.65
C ARG A 377 -12.80 4.09 -1.81
N GLY A 378 -12.96 3.15 -2.74
CA GLY A 378 -11.90 2.20 -3.11
C GLY A 378 -10.60 2.88 -3.55
N PHE A 379 -10.67 3.91 -4.40
CA PHE A 379 -9.50 4.68 -4.82
C PHE A 379 -8.82 5.39 -3.64
N THR A 380 -9.60 6.01 -2.74
CA THR A 380 -9.03 6.71 -1.58
C THR A 380 -8.37 5.75 -0.59
N TYR A 381 -8.88 4.53 -0.41
CA TYR A 381 -8.22 3.52 0.42
C TYR A 381 -6.92 3.01 -0.21
N GLY A 382 -6.84 2.97 -1.55
CA GLY A 382 -5.60 2.69 -2.28
C GLY A 382 -4.55 3.78 -2.06
N GLU A 383 -4.95 5.04 -2.23
CA GLU A 383 -4.09 6.21 -1.99
C GLU A 383 -3.61 6.30 -0.54
N LYS A 384 -4.48 5.99 0.44
CA LYS A 384 -4.10 5.91 1.86
C LYS A 384 -3.07 4.80 2.14
N ARG A 385 -3.14 3.67 1.43
CA ARG A 385 -2.13 2.60 1.55
C ARG A 385 -0.79 3.01 0.94
N ALA A 386 -0.82 3.70 -0.21
CA ALA A 386 0.38 4.25 -0.83
C ALA A 386 1.03 5.33 0.05
N ALA A 387 0.25 6.27 0.60
CA ALA A 387 0.76 7.31 1.49
C ALA A 387 1.34 6.77 2.81
N LYS A 388 0.81 5.64 3.31
CA LYS A 388 1.34 4.96 4.51
C LYS A 388 2.69 4.26 4.24
N ALA A 389 3.04 4.02 2.98
CA ALA A 389 4.31 3.42 2.59
C ALA A 389 5.47 4.44 2.50
N GLU A 390 5.19 5.75 2.44
CA GLU A 390 6.22 6.78 2.12
C GLU A 390 6.68 7.67 3.30
N GLY A 391 6.35 7.36 4.56
CA GLY A 391 6.87 8.14 5.70
C GLY A 391 6.43 9.62 5.71
N ALA A 392 5.26 9.91 5.14
CA ALA A 392 4.72 11.26 5.01
C ALA A 392 4.57 11.99 6.37
N ASN A 393 4.86 13.30 6.35
CA ASN A 393 4.66 14.21 7.47
C ASN A 393 3.18 14.26 7.84
N GLY A 394 2.88 14.00 9.12
CA GLY A 394 1.52 14.01 9.62
C GLY A 394 1.41 13.70 11.10
N PHE A 395 0.20 13.85 11.63
CA PHE A 395 -0.13 13.44 12.98
C PHE A 395 -1.55 12.91 13.06
N GLU A 396 -1.79 11.94 13.94
CA GLU A 396 -3.08 11.26 14.09
C GLU A 396 -3.43 11.01 15.55
N PHE A 397 -4.72 11.12 15.88
CA PHE A 397 -5.29 10.66 17.15
C PHE A 397 -5.75 9.20 17.04
N ALA A 398 -5.71 8.45 18.15
CA ALA A 398 -5.99 7.01 18.18
C ALA A 398 -7.46 6.59 17.87
N ARG A 399 -8.34 7.52 17.47
CA ARG A 399 -9.74 7.26 17.15
C ARG A 399 -10.10 7.88 15.80
N ASP A 400 -10.82 7.13 14.97
CA ASP A 400 -11.46 7.65 13.77
C ASP A 400 -12.51 8.70 14.19
N LEU A 401 -12.23 9.99 13.97
CA LEU A 401 -13.21 11.06 14.09
C LEU A 401 -13.76 11.37 12.68
N ASP A 402 -14.98 11.91 12.62
CA ASP A 402 -15.48 12.41 11.36
C ASP A 402 -14.84 13.78 11.05
N PRO A 403 -14.29 14.00 9.84
CA PRO A 403 -13.76 15.30 9.44
C PRO A 403 -14.84 16.38 9.53
N LYS A 404 -14.53 17.45 10.24
CA LYS A 404 -15.40 18.63 10.37
C LYS A 404 -14.67 19.83 9.81
N TYR A 405 -15.26 20.46 8.80
CA TYR A 405 -14.74 21.70 8.26
C TYR A 405 -14.68 22.78 9.35
N GLN A 406 -13.52 23.40 9.52
CA GLN A 406 -13.32 24.58 10.34
C GLN A 406 -12.76 25.70 9.46
N SER A 407 -13.25 26.92 9.61
CA SER A 407 -12.66 28.06 8.89
C SER A 407 -11.35 28.45 9.57
N ILE A 408 -10.25 28.45 8.81
CA ILE A 408 -8.92 28.84 9.30
C ILE A 408 -8.48 30.09 8.56
N ASP A 409 -7.99 31.08 9.29
CA ASP A 409 -7.54 32.33 8.69
C ASP A 409 -6.42 32.11 7.67
N GLY A 410 -6.52 32.81 6.54
CA GLY A 410 -5.59 32.70 5.41
C GLY A 410 -5.53 31.32 4.72
N MET A 411 -6.53 30.45 4.90
CA MET A 411 -6.60 29.14 4.21
C MET A 411 -7.94 28.95 3.48
N LEU A 412 -7.87 28.52 2.23
CA LEU A 412 -9.00 28.01 1.45
C LEU A 412 -9.23 26.54 1.79
N GLY A 413 -10.28 26.25 2.55
CA GLY A 413 -10.71 24.89 2.85
C GLY A 413 -11.77 24.38 1.87
N VAL A 414 -11.59 23.16 1.35
CA VAL A 414 -12.54 22.49 0.45
C VAL A 414 -12.91 21.13 1.01
N VAL A 415 -14.20 20.91 1.26
CA VAL A 415 -14.74 19.62 1.68
C VAL A 415 -15.00 18.75 0.45
N ARG A 416 -14.35 17.58 0.38
CA ARG A 416 -14.60 16.58 -0.65
C ARG A 416 -15.83 15.73 -0.31
N ARG A 417 -16.46 15.12 -1.32
CA ARG A 417 -17.66 14.28 -1.15
C ARG A 417 -17.46 13.02 -0.29
N ASN A 418 -16.22 12.68 0.05
CA ASN A 418 -15.86 11.61 0.99
C ASN A 418 -15.69 12.10 2.44
N GLY A 419 -15.99 13.37 2.72
CA GLY A 419 -15.87 14.01 4.04
C GLY A 419 -14.52 14.69 4.28
N THR A 420 -13.46 14.34 3.54
CA THR A 420 -12.11 14.90 3.72
C THR A 420 -12.09 16.42 3.53
N VAL A 421 -11.42 17.14 4.42
CA VAL A 421 -11.23 18.60 4.30
C VAL A 421 -9.80 18.88 3.83
N ILE A 422 -9.67 19.62 2.74
CA ILE A 422 -8.36 20.05 2.21
C ILE A 422 -8.20 21.53 2.46
N TYR A 423 -7.17 21.91 3.20
CA TYR A 423 -6.79 23.30 3.41
C TYR A 423 -5.65 23.67 2.47
N ARG A 424 -5.72 24.84 1.83
CA ARG A 424 -4.68 25.39 0.95
C ARG A 424 -4.46 26.87 1.24
N ARG A 425 -3.23 27.36 1.17
CA ARG A 425 -2.94 28.80 1.30
C ARG A 425 -3.37 29.59 0.07
N ALA A 426 -3.08 29.06 -1.12
CA ALA A 426 -3.46 29.60 -2.41
C ALA A 426 -3.72 28.47 -3.43
N ALA A 427 -4.26 28.81 -4.60
CA ALA A 427 -4.49 27.83 -5.67
C ALA A 427 -3.16 27.21 -6.14
N GLY A 428 -2.93 25.93 -5.80
CA GLY A 428 -1.72 25.19 -6.17
C GLY A 428 -0.64 25.09 -5.08
N ASP A 429 -0.86 25.70 -3.91
CA ASP A 429 0.08 25.71 -2.78
C ASP A 429 -0.15 24.51 -1.83
N PRO A 430 0.90 23.78 -1.39
CA PRO A 430 0.79 22.74 -0.36
C PRO A 430 0.26 23.31 0.96
N GLY A 431 -1.02 23.03 1.24
CA GLY A 431 -1.56 23.16 2.59
C GLY A 431 -1.51 21.83 3.32
N PHE A 432 -2.63 21.40 3.89
CA PHE A 432 -2.73 20.11 4.58
C PHE A 432 -4.12 19.49 4.39
N VAL A 433 -4.24 18.21 4.72
CA VAL A 433 -5.46 17.42 4.56
C VAL A 433 -5.90 16.90 5.92
N ASP A 434 -7.12 17.24 6.33
CA ASP A 434 -7.79 16.69 7.51
C ASP A 434 -8.71 15.52 7.10
N LEU A 435 -8.40 14.35 7.62
CA LEU A 435 -9.11 13.10 7.42
C LEU A 435 -9.99 12.71 8.61
N GLY A 436 -10.25 13.64 9.53
CA GLY A 436 -11.04 13.39 10.74
C GLY A 436 -10.16 13.00 11.91
N GLY A 437 -9.29 13.92 12.33
CA GLY A 437 -8.33 13.67 13.40
C GLY A 437 -7.01 13.04 12.94
N GLN A 438 -6.84 12.89 11.62
CA GLN A 438 -5.58 12.56 10.98
C GLN A 438 -5.23 13.68 9.99
N PHE A 439 -4.10 14.34 10.22
CA PHE A 439 -3.64 15.49 9.47
C PHE A 439 -2.41 15.10 8.67
N ASN A 440 -2.51 15.22 7.35
CA ASN A 440 -1.44 14.87 6.41
C ASN A 440 -0.96 16.11 5.67
N PHE A 441 0.35 16.19 5.44
CA PHE A 441 1.00 17.29 4.72
C PHE A 441 1.57 16.78 3.40
N PRO A 442 0.77 16.78 2.30
CA PRO A 442 1.23 16.34 1.00
C PRO A 442 2.13 17.43 0.37
N GLY A 443 3.43 17.39 0.66
CA GLY A 443 4.44 18.30 0.11
C GLY A 443 5.79 18.19 0.83
N GLN A 444 6.88 18.63 0.18
CA GLN A 444 8.22 18.59 0.77
C GLN A 444 8.51 19.74 1.75
N ALA A 445 7.91 20.92 1.54
CA ALA A 445 8.09 22.07 2.42
C ALA A 445 6.91 22.19 3.39
N VAL A 446 7.14 21.85 4.66
CA VAL A 446 6.19 22.09 5.75
C VAL A 446 6.82 23.10 6.69
N ASP A 447 6.30 24.33 6.69
CA ASP A 447 6.75 25.38 7.60
C ASP A 447 5.94 25.38 8.92
N SER A 448 6.47 26.09 9.91
CA SER A 448 5.88 26.14 11.26
C SER A 448 4.48 26.77 11.26
N GLU A 449 4.23 27.76 10.40
CA GLU A 449 2.91 28.40 10.32
C GLU A 449 1.83 27.43 9.82
N LEU A 450 2.16 26.60 8.82
CA LEU A 450 1.25 25.60 8.29
C LEU A 450 0.90 24.55 9.35
N ILE A 451 1.89 24.16 10.16
CA ILE A 451 1.72 23.24 11.28
C ILE A 451 0.78 23.84 12.32
N THR A 452 1.03 25.08 12.77
CA THR A 452 0.18 25.78 13.74
C THR A 452 -1.27 25.88 13.26
N ARG A 453 -1.47 26.20 11.98
CA ARG A 453 -2.81 26.24 11.38
C ARG A 453 -3.49 24.86 11.39
N ALA A 454 -2.75 23.78 11.14
CA ALA A 454 -3.27 22.42 11.24
C ALA A 454 -3.61 22.02 12.70
N LEU A 455 -2.80 22.45 13.68
CA LEU A 455 -3.11 22.24 15.10
C LEU A 455 -4.41 22.95 15.51
N ARG A 456 -4.63 24.18 15.04
CA ARG A 456 -5.87 24.94 15.31
C ARG A 456 -7.11 24.33 14.67
N ALA A 457 -6.93 23.58 13.59
CA ALA A 457 -8.00 22.82 12.96
C ALA A 457 -8.40 21.55 13.75
N MET A 458 -7.63 21.19 14.80
CA MET A 458 -7.98 20.07 15.66
C MET A 458 -9.36 20.29 16.30
N PRO A 459 -10.14 19.21 16.47
CA PRO A 459 -11.39 19.31 17.20
C PRO A 459 -11.11 19.68 18.66
N ASN A 460 -11.84 20.70 19.17
CA ASN A 460 -11.70 21.24 20.52
C ASN A 460 -12.25 20.32 21.63
N THR A 461 -12.33 19.01 21.35
CA THR A 461 -12.81 17.97 22.25
C THR A 461 -11.64 17.34 22.99
N ALA A 462 -11.82 16.98 24.27
CA ALA A 462 -10.79 16.33 25.08
C ALA A 462 -10.09 15.18 24.31
N PRO A 463 -8.74 15.13 24.29
CA PRO A 463 -8.02 14.24 23.40
C PRO A 463 -8.34 12.76 23.71
N PRO A 464 -8.75 11.95 22.71
CA PRO A 464 -9.26 10.59 22.91
C PRO A 464 -8.16 9.52 23.06
N GLY A 465 -6.90 9.91 23.25
CA GLY A 465 -5.72 9.04 23.32
C GLY A 465 -4.44 9.80 23.00
N PRO A 466 -3.27 9.16 23.10
CA PRO A 466 -2.00 9.83 22.84
C PRO A 466 -1.85 10.21 21.37
N LEU A 467 -1.34 11.42 21.10
CA LEU A 467 -1.10 11.94 19.75
C LEU A 467 0.09 11.23 19.13
N ARG A 468 -0.10 10.65 17.95
CA ARG A 468 0.96 10.00 17.19
C ARG A 468 1.46 10.92 16.10
N ILE A 469 2.79 11.04 15.98
CA ILE A 469 3.45 11.91 15.02
C ILE A 469 4.30 11.06 14.07
N THR A 470 4.18 11.31 12.77
CA THR A 470 4.94 10.67 11.70
C THR A 470 5.59 11.72 10.80
N GLY A 471 6.73 11.41 10.19
CA GLY A 471 7.45 12.34 9.31
C GLY A 471 8.93 12.48 9.61
N SER A 472 9.56 13.46 8.96
CA SER A 472 10.98 13.80 9.13
C SER A 472 11.29 14.29 10.55
N ALA A 473 12.55 14.19 10.96
CA ALA A 473 12.99 14.69 12.28
C ALA A 473 12.75 16.20 12.44
N GLU A 474 12.95 16.96 11.36
CA GLU A 474 12.66 18.39 11.28
C GLU A 474 11.18 18.67 11.50
N PHE A 475 10.29 17.96 10.78
CA PHE A 475 8.83 18.11 10.95
C PHE A 475 8.40 17.76 12.37
N LYS A 476 8.90 16.64 12.92
CA LYS A 476 8.61 16.24 14.30
C LYS A 476 8.99 17.34 15.28
N ARG A 477 10.19 17.91 15.17
CA ARG A 477 10.64 18.99 16.05
C ARG A 477 9.76 20.24 15.92
N SER A 478 9.50 20.71 14.70
CA SER A 478 8.65 21.87 14.45
C SER A 478 7.21 21.68 14.97
N LEU A 479 6.67 20.45 14.88
CA LEU A 479 5.36 20.12 15.44
C LEU A 479 5.37 20.16 16.97
N ILE A 480 6.42 19.67 17.63
CA ILE A 480 6.52 19.76 19.09
C ILE A 480 6.60 21.23 19.53
N GLU A 481 7.42 22.05 18.87
CA GLU A 481 7.50 23.49 19.16
C GLU A 481 6.12 24.17 19.01
N ALA A 482 5.40 23.88 17.93
CA ALA A 482 4.04 24.40 17.72
C ALA A 482 3.03 23.90 18.78
N LEU A 483 3.15 22.66 19.27
CA LEU A 483 2.32 22.13 20.36
C LEU A 483 2.59 22.85 21.70
N VAL A 484 3.82 23.28 21.95
CA VAL A 484 4.16 24.12 23.12
C VAL A 484 3.48 25.49 23.00
N ASP A 485 3.60 26.12 21.84
CA ASP A 485 3.04 27.46 21.58
C ASP A 485 1.50 27.46 21.68
N GLU A 486 0.83 26.42 21.17
CA GLU A 486 -0.63 26.24 21.26
C GLU A 486 -1.09 25.64 22.62
N ARG A 487 -0.18 25.53 23.61
CA ARG A 487 -0.47 25.04 24.97
C ARG A 487 -1.17 23.68 25.01
N TYR A 488 -0.79 22.76 24.12
CA TYR A 488 -1.37 21.43 24.05
C TYR A 488 -1.19 20.65 25.37
N SER A 489 -2.28 20.06 25.89
CA SER A 489 -2.32 19.40 27.21
C SER A 489 -2.39 17.87 27.16
N GLY A 490 -2.47 17.27 25.96
CA GLY A 490 -2.52 15.81 25.80
C GLY A 490 -1.15 15.13 25.84
N ALA A 491 -1.15 13.79 25.92
CA ALA A 491 0.05 12.96 25.87
C ALA A 491 0.44 12.61 24.43
N LEU A 492 1.72 12.38 24.16
CA LEU A 492 2.24 11.85 22.90
C LEU A 492 2.44 10.33 22.98
N ALA A 493 2.29 9.65 21.84
CA ALA A 493 2.43 8.20 21.76
C ALA A 493 3.90 7.73 21.77
N ASP A 494 4.82 8.62 21.37
CA ASP A 494 6.26 8.37 21.34
C ASP A 494 6.92 8.93 22.62
N PRO A 495 7.52 8.09 23.48
CA PRO A 495 8.15 8.53 24.73
C PRO A 495 9.27 9.56 24.56
N GLU A 496 10.03 9.51 23.45
CA GLU A 496 11.13 10.45 23.21
C GLU A 496 10.59 11.83 22.85
N LEU A 497 9.53 11.89 22.03
CA LEU A 497 8.86 13.14 21.69
C LEU A 497 8.11 13.73 22.90
N GLU A 498 7.52 12.88 23.75
CA GLU A 498 6.90 13.28 25.01
C GLU A 498 7.91 13.94 25.95
N LYS A 499 9.13 13.40 26.03
CA LYS A 499 10.21 14.01 26.82
C LYS A 499 10.61 15.37 26.25
N LEU A 500 10.80 15.47 24.93
CA LEU A 500 11.12 16.72 24.25
C LEU A 500 10.04 17.81 24.49
N LEU A 501 8.75 17.42 24.43
CA LEU A 501 7.64 18.32 24.71
C LEU A 501 7.72 18.90 26.13
N ARG A 502 8.09 18.09 27.12
CA ARG A 502 8.23 18.53 28.52
C ARG A 502 9.42 19.45 28.72
N GLU A 503 10.55 19.15 28.10
CA GLU A 503 11.76 19.98 28.15
C GLU A 503 11.49 21.37 27.56
N LEU A 504 10.89 21.44 26.37
CA LEU A 504 10.57 22.71 25.72
C LEU A 504 9.51 23.53 26.47
N LYS A 505 8.52 22.88 27.09
CA LYS A 505 7.56 23.56 27.99
C LYS A 505 8.27 24.21 29.18
N ALA A 506 9.16 23.47 29.84
CA ALA A 506 9.90 23.96 31.00
C ALA A 506 10.81 25.15 30.63
N GLU A 507 11.49 25.10 29.48
CA GLU A 507 12.31 26.20 28.96
C GLU A 507 11.48 27.46 28.69
N ARG A 508 10.30 27.32 28.10
CA ARG A 508 9.40 28.46 27.80
C ARG A 508 8.83 29.09 29.06
N ASP A 509 8.43 28.28 30.04
CA ASP A 509 7.97 28.76 31.34
C ASP A 509 9.07 29.49 32.11
N ALA A 510 10.31 29.00 32.06
CA ALA A 510 11.47 29.65 32.66
C ALA A 510 11.75 31.01 32.00
N GLN A 511 11.70 31.09 30.67
CA GLN A 511 11.89 32.34 29.92
C GLN A 511 10.79 33.36 30.21
N GLN A 512 9.52 32.95 30.32
CA GLN A 512 8.42 33.84 30.69
C GLN A 512 8.57 34.39 32.11
N ARG A 513 8.95 33.55 33.08
CA ARG A 513 9.23 33.96 34.46
C ARG A 513 10.39 34.95 34.55
N SER A 514 11.43 34.78 33.73
CA SER A 514 12.55 35.73 33.66
C SER A 514 12.16 37.09 33.08
N ARG A 515 11.13 37.15 32.21
CA ARG A 515 10.60 38.38 31.59
C ARG A 515 9.57 39.10 32.47
N SER A 516 8.96 38.42 33.43
CA SER A 516 7.95 38.98 34.35
C SER A 516 8.51 39.42 35.72
N GLY A 517 9.83 39.64 35.83
CA GLY A 517 10.46 40.23 37.03
C GLY A 517 9.96 41.65 37.35
N PRO A 518 10.03 42.08 38.63
CA PRO A 518 9.04 42.96 39.24
C PRO A 518 9.01 44.38 38.67
N ARG A 519 7.84 44.82 38.18
CA ARG A 519 7.50 46.25 38.14
C ARG A 519 7.25 46.69 39.59
N GLY A 520 8.27 47.25 40.22
CA GLY A 520 8.16 47.97 41.49
C GLY A 520 7.61 49.37 41.29
N GLY A 521 7.02 49.92 42.36
CA GLY A 521 6.65 51.33 42.50
C GLY A 521 5.17 51.59 42.44
#